data_AF-A0A920R5E3-F1
#
_entry.id   AF-A0A920R5E3-F1
#
_cell.length_a   1.000
_cell.length_b   1.000
_cell.length_c   1.000
_cell.angle_alpha   90.00
_cell.angle_beta   90.00
_cell.angle_gamma   90.00
#
_symmetry.space_group_name_H-M   'P 1'
#
loop_
_entity.id
_entity.type
_entity.pdbx_description
1 polymer ?
#
loop_
_entity_poly.entity_id
_entity_poly.type
_entity_poly.pdbx_seq_one_letter_code
_entity_poly.pdbx_strand_id
1 'polypeptide(L)'
;MALSCNPKILIADEPTTALDVTIQAQILDLMRGLKNDFGTAIILITHDLGVVAEMGQRVMVMYAGGKVEEASVEEFFHRPLHPYSKGLMGSIPRLNESLANTGERIRPLRDNWHGAVTD
;
A
#
# COMPACT_ATOMS: atom_id res chain seq x y z
N MET A 1 -17.57 -12.42 -10.87
CA MET A 1 -16.81 -13.05 -11.97
C MET A 1 -15.37 -13.38 -11.57
N ALA A 2 -14.60 -12.45 -10.98
CA ALA A 2 -13.21 -12.72 -10.57
C ALA A 2 -13.05 -13.90 -9.57
N LEU A 3 -14.04 -14.12 -8.69
CA LEU A 3 -14.03 -15.17 -7.66
C LEU A 3 -14.70 -16.48 -8.10
N SER A 4 -15.32 -16.51 -9.28
CA SER A 4 -16.23 -17.59 -9.69
C SER A 4 -15.52 -18.92 -9.98
N CYS A 5 -14.21 -18.89 -10.20
CA CYS A 5 -13.41 -20.06 -10.59
C CYS A 5 -12.40 -20.50 -9.53
N ASN A 6 -12.57 -20.08 -8.27
CA ASN A 6 -11.63 -20.34 -7.18
C ASN A 6 -10.15 -20.06 -7.59
N PRO A 7 -9.83 -18.80 -7.92
CA PRO A 7 -8.55 -18.47 -8.51
C PRO A 7 -7.39 -18.72 -7.54
N LYS A 8 -6.25 -19.18 -8.07
CA LYS A 8 -5.01 -19.28 -7.28
C LYS A 8 -4.42 -17.91 -6.95
N ILE A 9 -4.71 -16.89 -7.78
CA ILE A 9 -4.21 -15.52 -7.63
C ILE A 9 -5.35 -14.54 -7.90
N LEU A 10 -5.53 -13.57 -7.01
CA LEU A 10 -6.39 -12.41 -7.18
C LEU A 10 -5.54 -11.15 -7.30
N ILE A 11 -5.69 -10.41 -8.40
CA ILE A 11 -5.10 -9.09 -8.57
C ILE A 11 -6.21 -8.06 -8.39
N ALA A 12 -6.07 -7.21 -7.39
CA ALA A 12 -7.06 -6.22 -7.02
C ALA A 12 -6.45 -4.82 -7.19
N ASP A 13 -6.87 -4.11 -8.26
CA ASP A 13 -6.40 -2.77 -8.58
C ASP A 13 -7.37 -1.73 -8.02
N GLU A 14 -6.95 -1.03 -6.97
CA GLU A 14 -7.74 -0.05 -6.21
C GLU A 14 -9.18 -0.53 -5.92
N PRO A 15 -9.35 -1.74 -5.34
CA PRO A 15 -10.65 -2.42 -5.30
C PRO A 15 -11.67 -1.76 -4.37
N THR A 16 -11.23 -0.87 -3.49
CA THR A 16 -12.07 -0.17 -2.51
C THR A 16 -12.31 1.28 -2.90
N THR A 17 -11.86 1.70 -4.08
CA THR A 17 -12.12 3.06 -4.57
C THR A 17 -13.62 3.29 -4.71
N ALA A 18 -14.09 4.48 -4.31
CA ALA A 18 -15.50 4.87 -4.29
C ALA A 18 -16.41 4.10 -3.30
N LEU A 19 -15.87 3.29 -2.40
CA LEU A 19 -16.63 2.66 -1.32
C LEU A 19 -16.53 3.50 -0.03
N ASP A 20 -17.58 3.46 0.78
CA ASP A 20 -17.48 4.00 2.15
C ASP A 20 -16.64 3.07 3.04
N VAL A 21 -16.21 3.60 4.18
CA VAL A 21 -15.32 2.89 5.12
C VAL A 21 -15.92 1.55 5.60
N THR A 22 -17.25 1.45 5.74
CA THR A 22 -17.91 0.23 6.21
C THR A 22 -17.88 -0.85 5.14
N ILE A 23 -18.18 -0.50 3.89
CA ILE A 23 -18.17 -1.45 2.78
C ILE A 23 -16.74 -1.83 2.42
N GLN A 24 -15.78 -0.90 2.49
CA GLN A 24 -14.37 -1.23 2.35
C GLN A 24 -13.96 -2.35 3.32
N ALA A 25 -14.26 -2.21 4.62
CA ALA A 25 -13.92 -3.24 5.60
C ALA A 25 -14.52 -4.61 5.24
N GLN A 26 -15.78 -4.66 4.80
CA GLN A 26 -16.42 -5.91 4.36
C GLN A 26 -15.73 -6.53 3.14
N ILE A 27 -15.30 -5.72 2.18
CA ILE A 27 -14.56 -6.20 1.00
C ILE A 27 -13.18 -6.74 1.40
N LEU A 28 -12.47 -6.05 2.30
CA LEU A 28 -11.17 -6.52 2.79
C LEU A 28 -11.31 -7.83 3.58
N ASP A 29 -12.35 -7.98 4.39
CA ASP A 29 -12.63 -9.21 5.12
C ASP A 29 -12.97 -10.37 4.20
N LEU A 30 -13.75 -10.13 3.13
CA LEU A 30 -14.00 -11.14 2.10
C LEU A 30 -12.69 -11.58 1.43
N MET A 31 -11.82 -10.63 1.09
CA MET A 31 -10.51 -10.94 0.51
C MET A 31 -9.63 -11.77 1.45
N ARG A 32 -9.65 -11.48 2.76
CA ARG A 32 -8.95 -12.31 3.76
C ARG A 32 -9.52 -13.72 3.83
N GLY A 33 -10.84 -13.86 3.81
CA GLY A 33 -11.52 -15.15 3.76
C GLY A 33 -11.03 -15.99 2.58
N LEU A 34 -10.97 -15.38 1.39
CA LEU A 34 -10.49 -16.08 0.19
C LEU A 34 -9.05 -16.58 0.31
N LYS A 35 -8.16 -15.75 0.86
CA LYS A 35 -6.77 -16.15 1.13
C LYS A 35 -6.71 -17.35 2.08
N ASN A 36 -7.48 -17.31 3.17
CA ASN A 36 -7.42 -18.30 4.24
C ASN A 36 -8.11 -19.63 3.85
N ASP A 37 -9.27 -19.54 3.20
CA ASP A 37 -10.14 -20.69 2.94
C ASP A 37 -9.71 -21.46 1.68
N PHE A 38 -9.18 -20.74 0.68
CA PHE A 38 -8.83 -21.33 -0.62
C PHE A 38 -7.33 -21.27 -0.95
N GLY A 39 -6.51 -20.65 -0.10
CA GLY A 39 -5.08 -20.48 -0.37
C GLY A 39 -4.81 -19.54 -1.54
N THR A 40 -5.74 -18.64 -1.86
CA THR A 40 -5.59 -17.66 -2.94
C THR A 40 -4.53 -16.63 -2.57
N ALA A 41 -3.50 -16.47 -3.41
CA ALA A 41 -2.56 -15.37 -3.28
C ALA A 41 -3.22 -14.05 -3.74
N ILE A 42 -2.92 -12.94 -3.06
CA ILE A 42 -3.51 -11.64 -3.37
C ILE A 42 -2.41 -10.62 -3.67
N ILE A 43 -2.53 -9.97 -4.82
CA ILE A 43 -1.78 -8.75 -5.15
C ILE A 43 -2.77 -7.60 -5.05
N LEU A 44 -2.55 -6.72 -4.09
CA LEU A 44 -3.35 -5.53 -3.88
C LEU A 44 -2.55 -4.30 -4.33
N ILE A 45 -3.11 -3.54 -5.27
CA ILE A 45 -2.56 -2.27 -5.72
C ILE A 45 -3.43 -1.21 -5.07
N THR A 46 -2.83 -0.38 -4.21
CA THR A 46 -3.54 0.72 -3.56
C THR A 46 -2.61 1.85 -3.18
N HIS A 47 -3.14 3.06 -3.16
CA HIS A 47 -2.53 4.24 -2.56
C HIS A 47 -2.81 4.38 -1.05
N ASP A 48 -3.70 3.56 -0.47
CA ASP A 48 -4.05 3.62 0.94
C ASP A 48 -3.10 2.74 1.80
N LEU A 49 -2.22 3.40 2.55
CA LEU A 49 -1.27 2.74 3.45
C LEU A 49 -1.94 2.07 4.65
N GLY A 50 -3.13 2.52 5.07
CA GLY A 50 -3.92 1.85 6.10
C GLY A 50 -4.33 0.46 5.63
N VAL A 51 -4.81 0.35 4.39
CA VAL A 51 -5.16 -0.93 3.78
C VAL A 51 -3.93 -1.83 3.62
N VAL A 52 -2.79 -1.27 3.19
CA VAL A 52 -1.52 -2.02 3.11
C VAL A 52 -1.12 -2.59 4.48
N ALA A 53 -1.21 -1.80 5.55
CA ALA A 53 -0.92 -2.26 6.90
C ALA A 53 -1.87 -3.37 7.38
N GLU A 54 -3.13 -3.32 6.95
CA GLU A 54 -4.16 -4.29 7.32
C GLU A 54 -4.03 -5.62 6.58
N MET A 55 -3.72 -5.58 5.29
CA MET A 55 -3.85 -6.73 4.37
C MET A 55 -2.51 -7.34 3.95
N GLY A 56 -1.48 -6.51 3.88
CA GLY A 56 -0.20 -6.86 3.27
C GLY A 56 0.69 -7.69 4.18
N GLN A 57 1.50 -8.54 3.55
CA GLN A 57 2.65 -9.21 4.19
C GLN A 57 3.97 -8.59 3.70
N ARG A 58 3.99 -8.21 2.42
CA ARG A 58 5.08 -7.53 1.73
C ARG A 58 4.52 -6.34 0.98
N VAL A 59 5.33 -5.31 0.79
CA VAL A 59 4.97 -4.10 0.05
C VAL A 59 6.05 -3.78 -0.95
N MET A 60 5.63 -3.40 -2.14
CA MET A 60 6.49 -2.85 -3.19
C MET A 60 6.03 -1.43 -3.49
N VAL A 61 6.91 -0.47 -3.32
CA VAL A 61 6.64 0.93 -3.65
C VAL A 61 7.14 1.21 -5.05
N MET A 62 6.29 1.86 -5.84
CA MET A 62 6.62 2.33 -7.17
C MET A 62 6.63 3.86 -7.21
N TYR A 63 7.56 4.42 -7.99
CA TYR A 63 7.59 5.84 -8.32
C TYR A 63 8.03 6.02 -9.77
N ALA A 64 7.35 6.90 -10.50
CA ALA A 64 7.63 7.18 -11.92
C ALA A 64 7.74 5.91 -12.80
N GLY A 65 6.92 4.89 -12.51
CA GLY A 65 6.90 3.62 -13.23
C GLY A 65 7.99 2.61 -12.84
N GLY A 66 8.91 2.97 -11.94
CA GLY A 66 9.96 2.08 -11.43
C GLY A 66 9.68 1.60 -10.01
N LYS A 67 10.16 0.39 -9.68
CA LYS A 67 10.25 -0.09 -8.29
C LYS A 67 11.30 0.73 -7.55
N VAL A 68 10.95 1.27 -6.38
CA VAL A 68 11.87 2.08 -5.56
C VAL A 68 12.14 1.50 -4.19
N GLU A 69 11.25 0.64 -3.68
CA GLU A 69 11.45 -0.06 -2.41
C GLU A 69 10.62 -1.33 -2.38
N GLU A 70 11.14 -2.37 -1.72
CA GLU A 70 10.43 -3.61 -1.46
C GLU A 70 10.87 -4.14 -0.10
N ALA A 71 9.91 -4.42 0.78
CA ALA A 71 10.17 -4.87 2.14
C ALA A 71 8.99 -5.69 2.69
N SER A 72 9.17 -6.30 3.86
CA SER A 72 8.01 -6.73 4.66
C SER A 72 7.18 -5.50 5.05
N VAL A 73 5.88 -5.68 5.25
CA VAL A 73 5.02 -4.58 5.72
C VAL A 73 5.54 -4.05 7.07
N GLU A 74 5.94 -4.93 7.99
CA GLU A 74 6.49 -4.53 9.28
C GLU A 74 7.73 -3.62 9.15
N GLU A 75 8.72 -4.03 8.37
CA GLU A 75 9.94 -3.23 8.15
C GLU A 75 9.65 -1.92 7.43
N PHE A 76 8.72 -1.92 6.47
CA PHE A 76 8.38 -0.74 5.70
C PHE A 76 7.75 0.35 6.57
N PHE A 77 6.83 -0.01 7.47
CA PHE A 77 6.20 0.95 8.38
C PHE A 77 7.14 1.36 9.51
N HIS A 78 8.06 0.49 9.94
CA HIS A 78 9.00 0.82 11.02
C HIS A 78 10.21 1.64 10.53
N ARG A 79 10.74 1.32 9.35
CA ARG A 79 11.97 1.90 8.81
C ARG A 79 11.92 1.98 7.27
N PRO A 80 11.11 2.89 6.70
CA PRO A 80 11.11 3.14 5.26
C PRO A 80 12.48 3.68 4.83
N LEU A 81 13.07 3.10 3.79
CA LEU A 81 14.43 3.43 3.35
C LEU A 81 14.44 4.53 2.30
N HIS A 82 13.57 4.45 1.30
CA HIS A 82 13.56 5.36 0.18
C HIS A 82 12.97 6.73 0.58
N PRO A 83 13.54 7.87 0.13
CA PRO A 83 13.00 9.20 0.43
C PRO A 83 11.52 9.37 0.08
N TYR A 84 11.07 8.76 -1.03
CA TYR A 84 9.65 8.73 -1.38
C TYR A 84 8.81 8.04 -0.32
N SER A 85 9.22 6.84 0.10
CA SER A 85 8.51 6.05 1.12
C SER A 85 8.44 6.77 2.46
N LYS A 86 9.50 7.49 2.84
CA LYS A 86 9.48 8.38 4.01
C LYS A 86 8.44 9.49 3.87
N GLY A 87 8.36 10.11 2.69
CA GLY A 87 7.34 11.12 2.38
C GLY A 87 5.91 10.56 2.40
N LEU A 88 5.73 9.33 1.88
CA LEU A 88 4.46 8.60 1.96
C LEU A 88 4.04 8.37 3.41
N MET A 89 4.94 7.90 4.27
CA MET A 89 4.67 7.74 5.71
C MET A 89 4.32 9.06 6.41
N GLY A 90 4.99 10.16 6.03
CA GLY A 90 4.68 11.50 6.53
C GLY A 90 3.31 12.02 6.11
N SER A 91 2.66 11.38 5.14
CA SER A 91 1.32 11.75 4.65
C SER A 91 0.19 10.99 5.32
N ILE A 92 0.51 9.98 6.15
CA ILE A 92 -0.48 9.24 6.92
C ILE A 92 -0.99 10.14 8.07
N PRO A 93 -2.31 10.36 8.20
CA PRO A 93 -2.87 11.09 9.33
C PRO A 93 -2.53 10.42 10.66
N ARG A 94 -1.87 11.16 11.57
CA ARG A 94 -1.54 10.67 12.91
C ARG A 94 -2.64 11.07 13.89
N LEU A 95 -3.34 10.09 14.45
CA LEU A 95 -4.46 10.30 15.40
C LEU A 95 -4.07 11.03 16.71
N ASN A 96 -2.77 11.23 16.99
CA ASN A 96 -2.26 11.86 18.22
C ASN A 96 -1.41 13.12 17.99
N GLU A 97 -1.28 13.63 16.76
CA GLU A 97 -0.61 14.91 16.56
C GLU A 97 -1.63 16.04 16.69
N SER A 98 -1.50 16.84 17.76
CA SER A 98 -2.13 18.16 17.81
C SER A 98 -1.85 18.87 16.48
N LEU A 99 -2.89 19.50 15.91
CA LEU A 99 -2.94 20.11 14.56
C LEU A 99 -1.88 21.22 14.28
N ALA A 100 -0.83 21.31 15.08
CA ALA A 100 0.17 22.37 15.06
C ALA A 100 1.31 22.17 14.03
N ASN A 101 1.41 21.04 13.32
CA ASN A 101 2.53 20.77 12.39
C ASN A 101 2.14 20.29 10.99
N THR A 102 0.97 20.67 10.48
CA THR A 102 0.60 20.39 9.09
C THR A 102 1.32 21.35 8.15
N GLY A 103 2.45 20.96 7.55
CA GLY A 103 3.18 21.88 6.68
C GLY A 103 4.22 21.37 5.68
N GLU A 104 4.70 20.13 5.73
CA GLU A 104 5.64 19.65 4.70
C GLU A 104 4.92 18.81 3.64
N ARG A 105 4.43 19.51 2.59
CA ARG A 105 4.00 18.83 1.36
C ARG A 105 5.15 17.98 0.80
N ILE A 106 4.87 16.75 0.42
CA ILE A 106 5.81 15.89 -0.30
C ILE A 106 6.34 16.68 -1.52
N ARG A 107 7.65 16.92 -1.55
CA ARG A 107 8.30 17.52 -2.72
C ARG A 107 8.56 16.41 -3.75
N PRO A 108 8.23 16.63 -5.04
CA PRO A 108 8.55 15.65 -6.07
C PRO A 108 10.08 15.41 -6.12
N LEU A 109 10.50 14.14 -6.23
CA LEU A 109 11.91 13.72 -6.20
C LEU A 109 12.75 14.16 -7.41
N ARG A 110 12.18 14.95 -8.33
CA ARG A 110 12.86 15.41 -9.54
C ARG A 110 14.16 16.17 -9.26
N ASP A 111 14.29 16.74 -8.07
CA ASP A 111 15.43 17.58 -7.74
C ASP A 111 16.70 16.78 -7.33
N ASN A 112 16.62 15.46 -7.08
CA ASN A 112 17.75 14.63 -6.60
C ASN A 112 17.76 13.16 -7.08
N TRP A 113 17.08 12.82 -8.18
CA TRP A 113 17.02 11.45 -8.69
C TRP A 113 18.26 11.07 -9.52
N HIS A 114 19.16 10.25 -8.95
CA HIS A 114 20.16 9.49 -9.70
C HIS A 114 19.67 8.04 -9.83
N GLY A 115 19.05 7.72 -10.96
CA GLY A 115 18.45 6.42 -11.22
C GLY A 115 19.46 5.29 -11.10
N ALA A 116 19.36 4.50 -10.04
CA ALA A 116 19.95 3.17 -9.98
C ALA A 116 18.85 2.16 -10.35
N VAL A 117 18.63 2.02 -11.64
CA VAL A 117 18.13 0.76 -12.20
C VAL A 117 19.35 -0.15 -12.20
N THR A 118 19.50 -1.00 -11.19
CA THR A 118 20.39 -2.16 -11.30
C THR A 118 19.54 -3.35 -11.67
N ASP A 119 19.85 -3.93 -12.82
CA ASP A 119 19.35 -5.20 -13.35
C ASP A 119 19.33 -6.33 -12.30
#